data_AF-R7EXQ6-F1
#
_entry.id   AF-R7EXQ6-F1
#
_cell.length_a   1.000
_cell.length_b   1.000
_cell.length_c   1.000
_cell.angle_alpha   90.00
_cell.angle_beta   90.00
_cell.angle_gamma   90.00
#
_symmetry.space_group_name_H-M   'P 1'
#
loop_
_entity.id
_entity.type
_entity.pdbx_description
1 polymer ?
#
loop_
_entity_poly.entity_id
_entity_poly.type
_entity_poly.pdbx_seq_one_letter_code
_entity_poly.pdbx_strand_id
1 'polypeptide(L)'
;MKNYTETEMLNLYRNRLGLSRTLMLPAENERQPLDRELLDVLHARYRHLLATAPIEYLPVENLGPACTAQMLSNDRMSITLSDRCIRPVSLQLDTWEEAVYRFHEAGTNYHKRQRLSLLRGTRLNPAVFRSADRLIVYGVGTNLRVITPGYELRAVTEPVDGTFRLSEILLPQMLEP
;
A
#
# COMPACT_ATOMS: atom_id res chain seq x y z
N MET A 1 4.99 12.46 10.45
CA MET A 1 3.69 11.93 10.01
C MET A 1 2.79 11.86 11.23
N LYS A 2 1.55 12.32 11.13
CA LYS A 2 0.63 12.42 12.28
C LYS A 2 -0.49 11.41 12.12
N ASN A 3 -0.92 10.84 13.24
CA ASN A 3 -2.07 9.95 13.30
C ASN A 3 -3.25 10.77 13.82
N TYR A 4 -4.38 10.67 13.13
CA TYR A 4 -5.64 11.29 13.53
C TYR A 4 -6.68 10.20 13.73
N THR A 5 -7.40 10.28 14.85
CA THR A 5 -8.57 9.43 15.09
C THR A 5 -9.73 9.84 14.17
N GLU A 6 -10.69 8.93 13.97
CA GLU A 6 -11.94 9.26 13.23
C GLU A 6 -12.61 10.51 13.80
N THR A 7 -12.68 10.59 15.14
CA THR A 7 -13.29 11.71 15.86
C THR A 7 -12.59 13.03 15.60
N GLU A 8 -11.25 13.04 15.60
CA GLU A 8 -10.47 14.24 15.29
C GLU A 8 -10.67 14.70 13.85
N MET A 9 -10.61 13.77 12.88
CA MET A 9 -10.81 14.10 11.47
C MET A 9 -12.22 14.61 11.19
N LEU A 10 -13.23 13.98 11.79
CA LEU A 10 -14.62 14.42 11.67
C LEU A 10 -14.81 15.83 12.24
N ASN A 11 -14.23 16.12 13.40
CA ASN A 11 -14.29 17.45 14.00
C ASN A 11 -13.61 18.51 13.13
N LEU A 12 -12.43 18.20 12.57
CA LEU A 12 -11.73 19.09 11.63
C LEU A 12 -12.58 19.37 10.39
N TYR A 13 -13.22 18.33 9.83
CA TYR A 13 -14.05 18.45 8.64
C TYR A 13 -15.34 19.23 8.90
N ARG A 14 -16.03 18.98 10.02
CA ARG A 14 -17.22 19.74 10.44
C ARG A 14 -16.91 21.23 10.63
N ASN A 15 -15.78 21.54 11.26
CA ASN A 15 -15.32 22.92 11.41
C ASN A 15 -15.05 23.58 10.06
N ARG A 16 -14.48 22.82 9.10
CA ARG A 16 -14.23 23.31 7.74
C ARG A 16 -15.51 23.60 6.97
N LEU A 17 -16.55 22.79 7.16
CA LEU A 17 -17.88 22.96 6.55
C LEU A 17 -18.74 24.02 7.26
N GLY A 18 -18.26 24.64 8.34
CA GLY A 18 -19.05 25.60 9.12
C GLY A 18 -20.21 24.96 9.90
N LEU A 19 -20.19 23.63 10.09
CA LEU A 19 -21.21 22.87 10.81
C LEU A 19 -21.02 22.90 12.34
N SER A 20 -20.25 23.87 12.84
CA SER A 20 -19.86 23.97 14.25
C SER A 20 -21.04 24.38 15.13
N ARG A 21 -21.84 23.41 15.59
CA ARG A 21 -22.56 23.48 16.86
C ARG A 21 -22.67 22.10 17.52
N THR A 22 -22.31 22.10 18.81
CA THR A 22 -22.46 21.08 19.85
C THR A 22 -21.37 20.01 19.94
N LEU A 23 -20.42 20.31 20.83
CA LEU A 23 -19.56 19.38 21.55
C LEU A 23 -20.43 18.33 22.25
N MET A 24 -20.23 17.07 21.88
CA MET A 24 -20.61 15.80 22.52
C MET A 24 -21.16 14.89 21.43
N LEU A 25 -20.26 14.10 20.82
CA LEU A 25 -20.71 12.86 20.19
C LEU A 25 -21.36 12.05 21.31
N PRO A 26 -22.63 11.64 21.16
CA PRO A 26 -23.18 10.74 22.14
C PRO A 26 -22.51 9.36 21.96
N ALA A 27 -22.71 8.45 22.92
CA ALA A 27 -22.09 7.13 22.92
C ALA A 27 -22.25 6.43 21.56
N GLU A 28 -21.41 5.43 21.23
CA GLU A 28 -21.39 4.72 19.92
C GLU A 28 -22.77 4.39 19.32
N ASN A 29 -23.80 4.22 20.17
CA ASN A 29 -25.19 3.97 19.81
C ASN A 29 -25.99 5.18 19.27
N GLU A 30 -25.42 6.40 19.23
CA GLU A 30 -26.09 7.63 18.78
C GLU A 30 -25.24 8.43 17.77
N ARG A 31 -24.37 7.78 16.99
CA ARG A 31 -23.78 8.42 15.81
C ARG A 31 -24.92 8.88 14.90
N GLN A 32 -25.07 10.19 14.71
CA GLN A 32 -26.08 10.73 13.81
C GLN A 32 -25.81 10.20 12.40
N PRO A 33 -26.84 9.86 11.59
CA PRO A 33 -26.66 9.34 10.23
C PRO A 33 -25.70 10.19 9.39
N LEU A 34 -25.73 11.51 9.59
CA LEU A 34 -24.84 12.48 8.95
C LEU A 34 -23.35 12.26 9.29
N ASP A 35 -23.00 11.94 10.54
CA ASP A 35 -21.60 11.73 10.93
C ASP A 35 -21.02 10.49 10.24
N ARG A 36 -21.84 9.47 10.02
CA ARG A 36 -21.45 8.26 9.27
C ARG A 36 -21.18 8.58 7.80
N GLU A 37 -22.07 9.34 7.15
CA GLU A 37 -21.87 9.77 5.77
C GLU A 37 -20.60 10.62 5.61
N LEU A 38 -20.36 11.55 6.54
CA LEU A 38 -19.14 12.37 6.52
C LEU A 38 -17.87 11.54 6.70
N LEU A 39 -17.89 10.53 7.58
CA LEU A 39 -16.77 9.60 7.75
C LEU A 39 -16.54 8.74 6.51
N ASP A 40 -17.59 8.24 5.87
CA ASP A 40 -17.47 7.45 4.63
C ASP A 40 -16.83 8.29 3.51
N VAL A 41 -17.18 9.58 3.40
CA VAL A 41 -16.53 10.52 2.48
C VAL A 41 -15.05 10.71 2.82
N LEU A 42 -14.70 10.90 4.09
CA LEU A 42 -13.30 11.04 4.52
C LEU A 42 -12.49 9.77 4.25
N HIS A 43 -13.04 8.59 4.51
CA HIS A 43 -12.41 7.30 4.21
C HIS A 43 -12.19 7.10 2.72
N ALA A 44 -13.18 7.44 1.88
CA ALA A 44 -13.03 7.40 0.43
C ALA A 44 -11.94 8.35 -0.08
N ARG A 45 -11.89 9.59 0.43
CA ARG A 45 -10.85 10.57 0.11
C ARG A 45 -9.47 10.12 0.56
N TYR A 46 -9.37 9.57 1.77
CA TYR A 46 -8.10 9.07 2.28
C TYR A 46 -7.57 7.93 1.42
N ARG A 47 -8.41 6.96 1.04
CA ARG A 47 -8.00 5.88 0.11
C ARG A 47 -7.55 6.43 -1.24
N HIS A 48 -8.22 7.46 -1.75
CA HIS A 48 -7.80 8.15 -2.97
C HIS A 48 -6.41 8.82 -2.81
N LEU A 49 -6.14 9.47 -1.67
CA LEU A 49 -4.84 10.07 -1.40
C LEU A 49 -3.74 9.01 -1.25
N LEU A 50 -3.99 7.91 -0.54
CA LEU A 50 -3.05 6.79 -0.46
C LEU A 50 -2.70 6.28 -1.87
N ALA A 51 -3.68 6.26 -2.78
CA ALA A 51 -3.50 5.80 -4.15
C ALA A 51 -2.72 6.77 -5.05
N THR A 52 -2.79 8.09 -4.81
CA THR A 52 -2.35 9.10 -5.79
C THR A 52 -1.24 10.02 -5.30
N ALA A 53 -1.17 10.30 -4.00
CA ALA A 53 -0.24 11.29 -3.47
C ALA A 53 1.23 10.82 -3.55
N PRO A 54 2.20 11.76 -3.48
CA PRO A 54 3.62 11.43 -3.41
C PRO A 54 3.94 10.54 -2.20
N ILE A 55 4.75 9.51 -2.41
CA ILE A 55 5.04 8.47 -1.41
C ILE A 55 5.71 9.05 -0.15
N GLU A 56 6.45 10.15 -0.29
CA GLU A 56 7.16 10.87 0.77
C GLU A 56 6.24 11.33 1.92
N TYR A 57 4.96 11.52 1.62
CA TYR A 57 3.96 12.06 2.54
C TYR A 57 2.99 10.98 3.05
N LEU A 58 3.19 9.74 2.64
CA LEU A 58 2.28 8.62 2.88
C LEU A 58 2.84 7.63 3.91
N PRO A 59 1.96 6.87 4.58
CA PRO A 59 2.37 5.80 5.48
C PRO A 59 2.96 4.63 4.69
N VAL A 60 4.28 4.46 4.80
CA VAL A 60 4.99 3.32 4.19
C VAL A 60 5.44 2.36 5.28
N GLU A 61 4.97 1.12 5.20
CA GLU A 61 5.26 0.07 6.16
C GLU A 61 5.82 -1.17 5.47
N ASN A 62 6.56 -1.99 6.21
CA ASN A 62 6.98 -3.30 5.72
C ASN A 62 5.81 -4.29 5.84
N LEU A 63 5.26 -4.68 4.69
CA LEU A 63 4.18 -5.66 4.56
C LEU A 63 4.67 -7.09 4.31
N GLY A 64 5.99 -7.33 4.23
CA GLY A 64 6.56 -8.66 4.03
C GLY A 64 5.94 -9.73 4.94
N PRO A 65 5.84 -9.52 6.27
CA PRO A 65 5.25 -10.49 7.20
C PRO A 65 3.76 -10.77 7.00
N ALA A 66 3.03 -9.86 6.37
CA ALA A 66 1.60 -9.99 6.10
C ALA A 66 1.30 -10.57 4.70
N CYS A 67 2.33 -10.80 3.89
CA CYS A 67 2.22 -11.33 2.53
C CYS A 67 2.68 -12.79 2.47
N THR A 68 2.17 -13.53 1.48
CA THR A 68 2.55 -14.93 1.27
C THR A 68 3.39 -15.04 0.01
N ALA A 69 4.61 -15.55 0.14
CA ALA A 69 5.49 -15.79 -1.00
C ALA A 69 5.55 -17.28 -1.36
N GLN A 70 5.45 -17.57 -2.65
CA GLN A 70 5.52 -18.91 -3.21
C GLN A 70 6.48 -18.94 -4.40
N MET A 71 7.43 -19.87 -4.38
CA MET A 71 8.26 -20.15 -5.54
C MET A 71 7.45 -20.86 -6.63
N LEU A 72 7.46 -20.28 -7.84
CA LEU A 72 6.83 -20.87 -9.03
C LEU A 72 7.84 -21.68 -9.86
N SER A 73 9.13 -21.30 -9.80
CA SER A 73 10.26 -22.02 -10.40
C SER A 73 11.57 -21.49 -9.80
N ASN A 74 12.72 -22.07 -10.14
CA ASN A 74 14.05 -21.69 -9.59
C ASN A 74 14.42 -20.20 -9.71
N ASP A 75 13.76 -19.45 -10.58
CA ASP A 75 14.04 -18.03 -10.80
C ASP A 75 12.77 -17.17 -10.86
N ARG A 76 11.66 -17.70 -10.36
CA ARG A 76 10.36 -17.03 -10.40
C ARG A 76 9.60 -17.25 -9.11
N MET A 77 9.13 -16.16 -8.52
CA MET A 77 8.34 -16.17 -7.29
C MET A 77 7.03 -15.40 -7.50
N SER A 78 5.99 -15.79 -6.79
CA SER A 78 4.76 -15.04 -6.64
C SER A 78 4.64 -14.58 -5.19
N ILE A 79 4.36 -13.30 -4.98
CA ILE A 79 4.05 -12.75 -3.65
C ILE A 79 2.59 -12.32 -3.68
N THR A 80 1.72 -13.01 -2.95
CA THR A 80 0.34 -12.60 -2.73
C THR A 80 0.34 -11.44 -1.75
N LEU A 81 -0.24 -10.31 -2.18
CA LEU A 81 -0.29 -9.08 -1.40
C LEU A 81 -1.41 -9.17 -0.36
N SER A 82 -1.17 -8.58 0.81
CA SER A 82 -2.23 -8.33 1.79
C SER A 82 -3.22 -7.29 1.26
N ASP A 83 -4.48 -7.38 1.67
CA ASP A 83 -5.53 -6.39 1.35
C ASP A 83 -5.16 -4.96 1.82
N ARG A 84 -4.25 -4.84 2.80
CA ARG A 84 -3.73 -3.55 3.27
C ARG A 84 -2.76 -2.89 2.28
N CYS A 85 -2.30 -3.60 1.25
CA CYS A 85 -1.34 -3.11 0.28
C CYS A 85 -2.04 -2.23 -0.77
N ILE A 86 -2.02 -0.91 -0.55
CA ILE A 86 -2.56 0.03 -1.54
C ILE A 86 -1.59 0.16 -2.72
N ARG A 87 -0.31 0.42 -2.44
CA ARG A 87 0.75 0.57 -3.46
C ARG A 87 2.06 -0.03 -2.99
N PRO A 88 2.68 -0.96 -3.74
CA PRO A 88 4.05 -1.37 -3.47
C PRO A 88 5.01 -0.21 -3.80
N VAL A 89 5.99 -0.01 -2.93
CA VAL A 89 6.98 1.07 -3.01
C VAL A 89 8.36 0.51 -3.31
N SER A 90 8.76 -0.55 -2.60
CA SER A 90 10.01 -1.24 -2.87
C SER A 90 9.93 -2.71 -2.50
N LEU A 91 10.64 -3.54 -3.26
CA LEU A 91 10.83 -4.96 -2.97
C LEU A 91 12.32 -5.27 -2.95
N GLN A 92 12.80 -5.83 -1.84
CA GLN A 92 14.16 -6.35 -1.69
C GLN A 92 14.09 -7.83 -1.41
N LEU A 93 14.87 -8.64 -2.12
CA LEU A 93 15.14 -10.03 -1.73
C LEU A 93 16.55 -10.13 -1.15
N ASP A 94 16.77 -11.07 -0.23
CA ASP A 94 18.10 -11.34 0.34
C ASP A 94 19.13 -11.76 -0.74
N THR A 95 18.65 -12.23 -1.88
CA THR A 95 19.46 -12.68 -3.02
C THR A 95 19.81 -11.57 -4.01
N TRP A 96 19.29 -10.36 -3.83
CA TRP A 96 19.51 -9.21 -4.71
C TRP A 96 20.53 -8.25 -4.12
N GLU A 97 21.30 -7.59 -4.99
CA GLU A 97 22.24 -6.54 -4.58
C GLU A 97 21.50 -5.25 -4.22
N GLU A 98 20.42 -4.93 -4.92
CA GLU A 98 19.66 -3.69 -4.75
C GLU A 98 18.15 -3.90 -4.77
N ALA A 99 17.44 -2.94 -4.19
CA ALA A 99 15.98 -2.97 -4.08
C ALA A 99 15.34 -2.54 -5.40
N VAL A 100 14.23 -3.21 -5.74
CA VAL A 100 13.42 -2.81 -6.88
C VAL A 100 12.38 -1.79 -6.43
N TYR A 101 12.43 -0.62 -7.06
CA TYR A 101 11.43 0.44 -6.88
C TYR A 101 10.44 0.52 -8.05
N ARG A 102 10.75 -0.15 -9.17
CA ARG A 102 9.94 -0.11 -10.40
C ARG A 102 9.11 -1.37 -10.55
N PHE A 103 7.79 -1.20 -10.47
CA PHE A 103 6.82 -2.27 -10.66
C PHE A 103 6.14 -2.09 -12.01
N HIS A 104 6.21 -3.11 -12.86
CA HIS A 104 5.58 -3.09 -14.18
C HIS A 104 4.20 -3.74 -14.13
N GLU A 105 3.29 -3.38 -15.02
CA GLU A 105 2.00 -4.06 -15.10
C GLU A 105 2.16 -5.49 -15.64
N ALA A 106 1.49 -6.45 -15.00
CA ALA A 106 1.45 -7.82 -15.46
C ALA A 106 0.64 -7.95 -16.76
N GLY A 107 1.18 -8.69 -17.72
CA GLY A 107 0.49 -8.97 -19.00
C GLY A 107 1.00 -8.11 -20.16
N THR A 108 1.78 -7.07 -19.84
CA THR A 108 2.53 -6.27 -20.81
C THR A 108 3.46 -7.12 -21.68
N ASN A 109 3.87 -6.57 -22.83
CA ASN A 109 4.88 -7.21 -23.68
C ASN A 109 6.20 -7.44 -22.93
N TYR A 110 6.55 -6.55 -22.00
CA TYR A 110 7.72 -6.73 -21.13
C TYR A 110 7.56 -7.97 -20.23
N HIS A 111 6.38 -8.18 -19.63
CA HIS A 111 6.09 -9.40 -18.86
C HIS A 111 6.20 -10.66 -19.72
N LYS A 112 5.64 -10.65 -20.93
CA LYS A 112 5.67 -11.82 -21.83
C LYS A 112 7.10 -12.23 -22.21
N ARG A 113 8.01 -11.26 -22.39
CA ARG A 113 9.42 -11.51 -22.71
C ARG A 113 10.17 -12.28 -21.62
N GLN A 114 9.74 -12.20 -20.36
CA GLN A 114 10.36 -12.92 -19.24
C GLN A 114 10.28 -14.45 -19.37
N ARG A 115 9.41 -14.96 -20.25
CA ARG A 115 9.37 -16.37 -20.62
C ARG A 115 10.64 -16.83 -21.33
N LEU A 116 11.31 -15.93 -22.05
CA LEU A 116 12.54 -16.18 -22.78
C LEU A 116 13.73 -16.03 -21.82
N SER A 117 14.51 -17.10 -21.64
CA SER A 117 15.61 -17.14 -20.67
C SER A 117 16.65 -16.02 -20.86
N LEU A 118 16.92 -15.63 -22.11
CA LEU A 118 17.89 -14.56 -22.44
C LEU A 118 17.41 -13.14 -22.08
N LEU A 119 16.11 -12.94 -21.93
CA LEU A 119 15.50 -11.63 -21.63
C LEU A 119 14.90 -11.58 -20.22
N ARG A 120 15.08 -12.65 -19.45
CA ARG A 120 14.55 -12.76 -18.11
C ARG A 120 15.36 -11.88 -17.15
N GLY A 121 14.67 -11.27 -16.20
CA GLY A 121 15.31 -10.57 -15.08
C GLY A 121 16.25 -11.49 -14.33
N THR A 122 17.35 -10.93 -13.83
CA THR A 122 18.40 -11.65 -13.10
C THR A 122 18.51 -11.09 -11.69
N ARG A 123 19.36 -11.67 -10.83
CA ARG A 123 19.60 -11.11 -9.49
C ARG A 123 20.19 -9.69 -9.51
N LEU A 124 20.92 -9.34 -10.58
CA LEU A 124 21.52 -8.02 -10.79
C LEU A 124 20.54 -7.03 -11.42
N ASN A 125 19.59 -7.53 -12.21
CA ASN A 125 18.55 -6.71 -12.83
C ASN A 125 17.20 -7.44 -12.74
N PRO A 126 16.62 -7.49 -11.53
CA PRO A 126 15.37 -8.19 -11.30
C PRO A 126 14.19 -7.48 -11.97
N ALA A 127 13.18 -8.27 -12.34
CA ALA A 127 11.97 -7.74 -12.96
C ALA A 127 10.74 -8.10 -12.12
N VAL A 128 9.98 -7.08 -11.72
CA VAL A 128 8.79 -7.24 -10.88
C VAL A 128 7.56 -6.75 -11.61
N PHE A 129 6.52 -7.59 -11.64
CA PHE A 129 5.26 -7.32 -12.30
C PHE A 129 4.12 -7.35 -11.30
N ARG A 130 3.32 -6.29 -11.27
CA ARG A 130 2.14 -6.15 -10.44
C ARG A 130 0.89 -6.63 -11.17
N SER A 131 0.18 -7.55 -10.54
CA SER A 131 -1.23 -7.90 -10.81
C SER A 131 -2.13 -7.24 -9.75
N ALA A 132 -3.43 -7.48 -9.81
CA ALA A 132 -4.39 -6.96 -8.84
C ALA A 132 -4.07 -7.40 -7.39
N ASP A 133 -3.79 -8.69 -7.20
CA ASP A 133 -3.68 -9.36 -5.89
C ASP A 133 -2.25 -9.85 -5.56
N ARG A 134 -1.32 -9.76 -6.51
CA ARG A 134 0.00 -10.38 -6.38
C ARG A 134 1.09 -9.67 -7.16
N LEU A 135 2.32 -9.89 -6.74
CA LEU A 135 3.53 -9.56 -7.49
C LEU A 135 4.13 -10.83 -8.09
N ILE A 136 4.48 -10.76 -9.38
CA ILE A 136 5.23 -11.80 -10.08
C ILE A 136 6.67 -11.31 -10.21
N VAL A 137 7.60 -12.05 -9.62
CA VAL A 137 8.99 -11.66 -9.46
C VAL A 137 9.88 -12.60 -10.26
N TYR A 138 10.80 -12.03 -11.03
CA TYR A 138 11.84 -12.73 -11.79
C TYR A 138 13.23 -12.30 -11.32
N GLY A 139 14.23 -13.15 -11.52
CA GLY A 139 15.60 -12.89 -11.07
C GLY A 139 15.80 -13.22 -9.59
N VAL A 140 14.92 -14.04 -9.01
CA VAL A 140 14.98 -14.47 -7.61
C VAL A 140 16.29 -15.21 -7.34
N GLY A 141 16.67 -16.07 -8.29
CA GLY A 141 17.74 -17.06 -8.21
C GLY A 141 17.76 -17.87 -6.92
N THR A 142 17.51 -19.17 -6.99
CA THR A 142 17.62 -20.04 -5.81
C THR A 142 19.06 -20.41 -5.49
N ASN A 143 19.39 -20.41 -4.19
CA ASN A 143 20.40 -21.32 -3.65
C ASN A 143 19.67 -22.63 -3.30
N LEU A 144 20.24 -23.79 -3.64
CA LEU A 144 19.64 -25.13 -3.48
C LEU A 144 19.16 -25.49 -2.06
N ARG A 145 19.39 -24.62 -1.06
CA ARG A 145 19.08 -24.82 0.35
C ARG A 145 17.90 -23.99 0.87
N VAL A 146 17.38 -23.03 0.09
CA VAL A 146 16.33 -22.10 0.52
C VAL A 146 15.08 -22.31 -0.32
N ILE A 147 13.97 -22.69 0.33
CA ILE A 147 12.69 -22.96 -0.34
C ILE A 147 12.04 -21.66 -0.81
N THR A 148 12.10 -20.61 0.01
CA THR A 148 11.65 -19.24 -0.34
C THR A 148 12.61 -18.24 0.30
N PRO A 149 13.25 -17.34 -0.47
CA PRO A 149 14.15 -16.34 0.11
C PRO A 149 13.40 -15.35 1.01
N GLY A 150 14.09 -14.83 2.01
CA GLY A 150 13.59 -13.69 2.78
C GLY A 150 13.43 -12.47 1.88
N TYR A 151 12.44 -11.66 2.21
CA TYR A 151 12.12 -10.47 1.45
C TYR A 151 11.54 -9.36 2.32
N GLU A 152 11.85 -8.12 1.93
CA GLU A 152 11.24 -6.92 2.48
C GLU A 152 10.37 -6.27 1.41
N LEU A 153 9.08 -6.13 1.71
CA LEU A 153 8.14 -5.46 0.83
C LEU A 153 7.63 -4.20 1.53
N ARG A 154 8.11 -3.04 1.09
CA ARG A 154 7.60 -1.76 1.57
C ARG A 154 6.45 -1.32 0.69
N ALA A 155 5.34 -0.95 1.31
CA ALA A 155 4.13 -0.55 0.62
C ALA A 155 3.41 0.56 1.39
N VAL A 156 2.65 1.36 0.66
CA VAL A 156 1.67 2.28 1.24
C VAL A 156 0.53 1.45 1.83
N THR A 157 0.26 1.64 3.12
CA THR A 157 -0.73 0.87 3.87
C THR A 157 -1.87 1.72 4.40
N GLU A 158 -3.05 1.13 4.46
CA GLU A 158 -4.17 1.67 5.25
C GLU A 158 -3.99 1.24 6.73
N PRO A 159 -4.15 2.17 7.70
CA PRO A 159 -4.15 1.83 9.12
C PRO A 159 -5.27 0.83 9.47
N VAL A 160 -4.99 -0.09 10.41
CA VAL A 160 -5.90 -1.21 10.74
C VAL A 160 -7.05 -0.78 11.66
N ASP A 161 -6.85 0.31 12.40
CA ASP A 161 -7.72 0.84 13.44
C ASP A 161 -8.71 1.89 12.93
N GLY A 162 -8.80 2.10 11.60
CA GLY A 162 -9.64 3.15 11.00
C GLY A 162 -9.10 4.57 11.21
N THR A 163 -7.87 4.71 11.71
CA THR A 163 -7.22 6.02 11.86
C THR A 163 -6.70 6.54 10.53
N PHE A 164 -6.48 7.85 10.47
CA PHE A 164 -5.91 8.53 9.32
C PHE A 164 -4.46 8.88 9.61
N ARG A 165 -3.53 8.34 8.81
CA ARG A 165 -2.09 8.58 8.97
C ARG A 165 -1.57 9.32 7.76
N LEU A 166 -1.38 10.63 7.88
CA LEU A 166 -0.89 11.46 6.78
C LEU A 166 0.08 12.55 7.26
N SER A 167 0.89 13.06 6.33
CA SER A 167 1.65 14.29 6.52
C SER A 167 0.71 15.49 6.63
N GLU A 168 1.04 16.48 7.46
CA GLU A 168 0.24 17.70 7.62
C GLU A 168 0.04 18.46 6.31
N ILE A 169 0.96 18.31 5.36
CA ILE A 169 0.88 18.90 4.00
C ILE A 169 -0.34 18.39 3.22
N LEU A 170 -0.79 17.15 3.47
CA LEU A 170 -1.94 16.55 2.78
C LEU A 170 -3.28 16.83 3.49
N LEU A 171 -3.24 17.41 4.69
CA LEU A 171 -4.45 17.69 5.47
C LEU A 171 -5.43 18.64 4.76
N PRO A 172 -4.99 19.72 4.07
CA PRO A 172 -5.91 20.57 3.32
C PRO A 172 -6.71 19.80 2.27
N GLN A 173 -6.05 18.91 1.51
CA GLN A 173 -6.69 18.09 0.46
C GLN A 173 -7.70 17.09 1.04
N MET A 174 -7.42 16.55 2.23
CA MET A 174 -8.36 15.70 2.97
C MET A 174 -9.66 16.43 3.33
N LEU A 175 -9.57 17.73 3.59
CA LEU A 175 -10.65 18.56 4.13
C LEU A 175 -11.31 19.46 3.09
N GLU A 176 -11.01 19.31 1.80
CA GLU A 176 -11.70 20.05 0.73
C GLU A 176 -13.19 19.66 0.71
N PRO A 177 -14.14 20.59 0.58
CA PRO A 177 -15.57 20.30 0.57
C PRO A 177 -16.00 19.46 -0.64
#